data_AF-R7BL49-F1
#
_entry.id   AF-R7BL49-F1
#
_cell.length_a   1.000
_cell.length_b   1.000
_cell.length_c   1.000
_cell.angle_alpha   90.00
_cell.angle_beta   90.00
_cell.angle_gamma   90.00
#
_symmetry.space_group_name_H-M   'P 1'
#
loop_
_entity.id
_entity.type
_entity.pdbx_description
1 polymer ?
#
loop_
_entity_poly.entity_id
_entity_poly.type
_entity_poly.pdbx_seq_one_letter_code
_entity_poly.pdbx_strand_id
1 'polypeptide(L)'
;MKMTREEKNWTLYDVGNSAFVLLVSTILPIYFNYLAQGAGLTDAQYLAYWGYAASIATIIYLFIAVFAIFLHTQLQFWILAVLVGMFQGGVQALSRSYFAKIIPAEQAGEYFGLMDICGKGAAFLGTTVVCVVTQLTGSMSRGVAMISLFFMVGIVFFNMAMKAGNEDAGQKQAEMSENENYKYPIDIV
;
A
#
# COMPACT_ATOMS: atom_id res chain seq x y z
N MET A 1 20.19 -9.95 28.43
CA MET A 1 21.30 -9.61 27.50
C MET A 1 21.51 -8.10 27.53
N LYS A 2 22.76 -7.60 27.63
CA LYS A 2 23.06 -6.16 27.53
C LYS A 2 23.40 -5.85 26.07
N MET A 3 22.60 -5.00 25.41
CA MET A 3 22.87 -4.56 24.04
C MET A 3 24.17 -3.76 23.95
N THR A 4 24.93 -3.99 22.87
CA THR A 4 26.15 -3.27 22.52
C THR A 4 25.85 -1.83 22.08
N ARG A 5 26.88 -0.98 22.01
CA ARG A 5 26.73 0.43 21.60
C ARG A 5 26.29 0.54 20.13
N GLU A 6 26.73 -0.37 19.27
CA GLU A 6 26.31 -0.41 17.87
C GLU A 6 24.85 -0.84 17.70
N GLU A 7 24.41 -1.88 18.44
CA GLU A 7 23.01 -2.30 18.43
C GLU A 7 22.06 -1.18 18.90
N LYS A 8 22.48 -0.39 19.91
CA LYS A 8 21.72 0.78 20.37
C LYS A 8 21.66 1.89 19.32
N ASN A 9 22.79 2.19 18.67
CA ASN A 9 22.84 3.21 17.61
C ASN A 9 21.96 2.81 16.42
N TRP A 10 21.98 1.53 16.05
CA TRP A 10 21.17 1.00 14.97
C TRP A 10 19.67 1.05 15.31
N THR A 11 19.32 0.71 16.55
CA THR A 11 17.93 0.83 17.04
C THR A 11 17.46 2.29 17.01
N LEU A 12 18.30 3.24 17.42
CA LEU A 12 17.95 4.66 17.40
C LEU A 12 17.79 5.20 15.97
N TYR A 13 18.63 4.74 15.04
CA TYR A 13 18.50 5.04 13.61
C TYR A 13 17.18 4.50 13.05
N ASP A 14 16.84 3.24 13.34
CA ASP A 14 15.62 2.60 12.83
C ASP A 14 14.34 3.26 13.36
N VAL A 15 14.35 3.67 14.63
CA VAL A 15 13.26 4.47 15.24
C VAL A 15 13.13 5.83 14.54
N GLY A 16 14.25 6.52 14.29
CA GLY A 16 14.24 7.81 13.59
C GLY A 16 13.73 7.68 12.15
N ASN A 17 14.18 6.65 11.43
CA ASN A 17 13.71 6.33 10.09
C ASN A 17 12.19 6.05 10.06
N SER A 18 11.71 5.24 11.01
CA SER A 18 10.28 4.94 11.12
C SER A 18 9.43 6.18 11.42
N ALA A 19 9.90 7.07 12.30
CA ALA A 19 9.22 8.32 12.61
C ALA A 19 9.14 9.25 11.39
N PHE A 20 10.23 9.34 10.61
CA PHE A 20 10.26 10.11 9.37
C PHE A 20 9.28 9.56 8.33
N VAL A 21 9.27 8.25 8.10
CA VAL A 21 8.35 7.60 7.15
C VAL A 21 6.90 7.84 7.57
N LEU A 22 6.58 7.73 8.87
CA LEU A 22 5.25 8.01 9.38
C LEU A 22 4.85 9.47 9.13
N LEU A 23 5.72 10.43 9.41
CA LEU A 23 5.49 11.85 9.20
C LEU A 23 5.22 12.17 7.72
N VAL A 24 6.05 11.65 6.81
CA VAL A 24 5.85 11.85 5.36
C VAL A 24 4.52 11.22 4.91
N SER A 25 4.22 10.01 5.40
CA SER A 25 3.02 9.28 5.02
C SER A 25 1.71 9.92 5.51
N THR A 26 1.75 10.77 6.54
CA THR A 26 0.56 11.42 7.12
C THR A 26 0.40 12.85 6.63
N ILE A 27 1.49 13.61 6.53
CA ILE A 27 1.44 15.02 6.14
C ILE A 27 1.21 15.19 4.64
N LEU A 28 1.85 14.38 3.79
CA LEU A 28 1.73 14.49 2.33
C LEU A 28 0.28 14.32 1.85
N PRO A 29 -0.51 13.32 2.31
CA PRO A 29 -1.95 13.22 2.05
C PRO A 29 -2.73 14.49 2.35
N ILE A 30 -2.53 15.04 3.55
CA ILE A 30 -3.27 16.18 4.09
C ILE A 30 -2.95 17.43 3.27
N TYR A 31 -1.68 17.66 2.99
CA TYR A 31 -1.22 18.80 2.21
C TYR A 31 -1.74 18.75 0.76
N PHE A 32 -1.71 17.58 0.12
CA PHE A 32 -2.25 17.42 -1.23
C PHE A 32 -3.77 17.57 -1.27
N ASN A 33 -4.47 17.10 -0.23
CA ASN A 33 -5.92 17.31 -0.09
C ASN A 33 -6.25 18.81 0.02
N TYR A 34 -5.50 19.55 0.84
CA TYR A 34 -5.62 21.01 0.93
C TYR A 34 -5.40 21.72 -0.42
N LEU A 35 -4.36 21.35 -1.18
CA LEU A 35 -4.13 21.89 -2.52
C LEU A 35 -5.24 21.55 -3.50
N ALA A 36 -5.78 20.33 -3.44
CA ALA A 36 -6.86 19.88 -4.32
C ALA A 36 -8.17 20.64 -4.06
N GLN A 37 -8.51 20.90 -2.80
CA GLN A 37 -9.64 21.74 -2.43
C GLN A 37 -9.45 23.19 -2.90
N GLY A 38 -8.23 23.74 -2.75
CA GLY A 38 -7.89 25.08 -3.23
C GLY A 38 -7.98 25.23 -4.76
N ALA A 39 -7.83 24.14 -5.51
CA ALA A 39 -7.99 24.09 -6.95
C ALA A 39 -9.43 23.79 -7.42
N GLY A 40 -10.39 23.59 -6.49
CA GLY A 40 -11.78 23.26 -6.82
C GLY A 40 -12.00 21.85 -7.36
N LEU A 41 -11.06 20.92 -7.13
CA LEU A 41 -11.17 19.54 -7.61
C LEU A 41 -12.23 18.77 -6.81
N THR A 42 -13.06 18.00 -7.51
CA THR A 42 -14.03 17.08 -6.90
C THR A 42 -13.33 15.89 -6.23
N ASP A 43 -14.00 15.26 -5.26
CA ASP A 43 -13.46 14.07 -4.58
C ASP A 43 -13.13 12.93 -5.54
N ALA A 44 -13.92 12.76 -6.60
CA ALA A 44 -13.68 11.78 -7.66
C ALA A 44 -12.41 12.09 -8.46
N GLN A 45 -12.14 13.36 -8.78
CA GLN A 45 -10.92 13.76 -9.50
C GLN A 45 -9.67 13.57 -8.63
N TYR A 46 -9.75 13.87 -7.33
CA TYR A 46 -8.69 13.55 -6.38
C TYR A 46 -8.41 12.04 -6.39
N LEU A 47 -9.44 11.21 -6.20
CA LEU A 47 -9.28 9.76 -6.16
C LEU A 47 -8.68 9.22 -7.47
N ALA A 48 -9.09 9.76 -8.62
CA ALA A 48 -8.52 9.41 -9.93
C ALA A 48 -7.03 9.78 -10.04
N TYR A 49 -6.62 10.99 -9.63
CA TYR A 49 -5.21 11.38 -9.64
C TYR A 49 -4.36 10.52 -8.70
N TRP A 50 -4.87 10.14 -7.53
CA TRP A 50 -4.19 9.19 -6.65
C TRP A 50 -4.07 7.80 -7.27
N GLY A 51 -5.10 7.31 -7.96
CA GLY A 51 -5.07 6.06 -8.71
C GLY A 51 -4.05 6.06 -9.85
N TYR A 52 -3.98 7.15 -10.62
CA TYR A 52 -2.97 7.31 -11.67
C TYR A 52 -1.55 7.36 -11.11
N ALA A 53 -1.34 8.12 -10.02
CA ALA A 53 -0.04 8.19 -9.36
C ALA A 53 0.41 6.83 -8.82
N ALA A 54 -0.49 6.05 -8.22
CA ALA A 54 -0.22 4.68 -7.78
C ALA A 54 0.14 3.76 -8.94
N SER A 55 -0.62 3.83 -10.04
CA SER A 55 -0.37 3.01 -11.24
C SER A 55 0.99 3.33 -11.87
N ILE A 56 1.34 4.61 -11.99
CA ILE A 56 2.66 5.05 -12.48
C ILE A 56 3.76 4.57 -11.55
N ALA A 57 3.58 4.67 -10.24
CA ALA A 57 4.56 4.17 -9.27
C ALA A 57 4.78 2.65 -9.40
N THR A 58 3.72 1.86 -9.61
CA THR A 58 3.81 0.41 -9.86
C THR A 58 4.56 0.10 -11.15
N ILE A 59 4.31 0.86 -12.22
CA ILE A 59 5.03 0.71 -13.48
C ILE A 59 6.52 1.01 -13.28
N ILE A 60 6.86 2.08 -12.56
CA ILE A 60 8.26 2.41 -12.25
C ILE A 60 8.91 1.30 -11.41
N TYR A 61 8.19 0.72 -10.45
CA TYR A 61 8.64 -0.45 -9.68
C TYR A 61 8.98 -1.65 -10.57
N LEU A 62 8.19 -1.90 -11.61
CA LEU A 62 8.48 -2.95 -12.57
C LEU A 62 9.80 -2.68 -13.31
N PHE A 63 10.06 -1.43 -13.71
CA PHE A 63 11.35 -1.05 -14.32
C PHE A 63 12.52 -1.18 -13.34
N ILE A 64 12.33 -0.77 -12.07
CA ILE A 64 13.33 -0.93 -11.00
C ILE A 64 13.63 -2.42 -10.77
N ALA A 65 12.62 -3.28 -10.75
CA ALA A 65 12.78 -4.73 -10.59
C ALA A 65 13.55 -5.37 -11.76
N VAL A 66 13.29 -4.93 -12.99
CA VAL A 66 14.06 -5.37 -14.17
C VAL A 66 15.50 -4.86 -14.10
N PHE A 67 15.72 -3.60 -13.70
CA PHE A 67 17.06 -3.03 -13.53
C PHE A 67 17.87 -3.77 -12.45
N ALA A 68 17.21 -4.24 -11.39
CA ALA A 68 17.84 -5.03 -10.34
C ALA A 68 18.44 -6.36 -10.82
N ILE A 69 17.99 -6.90 -11.96
CA ILE A 69 18.57 -8.13 -12.56
C ILE A 69 19.97 -7.88 -13.12
N PHE A 70 20.27 -6.64 -13.53
CA PHE A 70 21.56 -6.24 -14.13
C PHE A 70 22.54 -5.65 -13.11
N LEU A 71 22.33 -5.94 -11.83
CA LEU A 71 23.05 -5.32 -10.73
C LEU A 71 24.40 -6.01 -10.50
N HIS A 72 25.48 -5.41 -11.01
CA HIS A 72 26.84 -5.95 -10.91
C HIS A 72 27.75 -5.14 -9.98
N THR A 73 27.36 -3.90 -9.62
CA THR A 73 28.21 -2.99 -8.86
C THR A 73 27.51 -2.41 -7.63
N GLN A 74 28.30 -2.10 -6.60
CA GLN A 74 27.79 -1.50 -5.35
C GLN A 74 27.10 -0.15 -5.60
N LEU A 75 27.56 0.65 -6.58
CA LEU A 75 26.94 1.92 -6.93
C LEU A 75 25.54 1.71 -7.51
N GLN A 76 25.35 0.72 -8.40
CA GLN A 76 24.03 0.35 -8.90
C GLN A 76 23.10 -0.10 -7.75
N PHE A 77 23.62 -0.82 -6.75
CA PHE A 77 22.86 -1.18 -5.54
C PHE A 77 22.36 0.05 -4.79
N TRP A 78 23.22 1.04 -4.52
CA TRP A 78 22.83 2.25 -3.80
C TRP A 78 21.82 3.09 -4.58
N ILE A 79 21.99 3.23 -5.90
CA ILE A 79 21.00 3.92 -6.75
C ILE A 79 19.65 3.19 -6.69
N LEU A 80 19.65 1.86 -6.81
CA LEU A 80 18.45 1.05 -6.71
C LEU A 80 17.78 1.22 -5.34
N ALA A 81 18.54 1.18 -4.25
CA ALA A 81 18.03 1.32 -2.89
C ALA A 81 17.37 2.70 -2.66
N VAL A 82 17.97 3.77 -3.18
CA VAL A 82 17.38 5.12 -3.12
C VAL A 82 16.09 5.22 -3.93
N LEU A 83 16.07 4.67 -5.15
CA LEU A 83 14.87 4.65 -5.99
C LEU A 83 13.74 3.87 -5.30
N VAL A 84 14.03 2.64 -4.85
CA VAL A 84 13.06 1.82 -4.12
C VAL A 84 12.54 2.56 -2.88
N GLY A 85 13.41 3.16 -2.07
CA GLY A 85 12.99 3.90 -0.87
C GLY A 85 12.07 5.08 -1.18
N MET A 86 12.36 5.84 -2.24
CA MET A 86 11.55 6.98 -2.68
C MET A 86 10.14 6.53 -3.09
N PHE A 87 10.04 5.50 -3.94
CA PHE A 87 8.75 4.99 -4.38
C PHE A 87 7.99 4.26 -3.28
N GLN A 88 8.70 3.59 -2.36
CA GLN A 88 8.08 2.89 -1.24
C GLN A 88 7.42 3.85 -0.26
N GLY A 89 8.04 5.02 -0.02
CA GLY A 89 7.44 6.09 0.77
C GLY A 89 6.19 6.67 0.08
N GLY A 90 6.26 6.89 -1.23
CA GLY A 90 5.13 7.37 -2.03
C GLY A 90 3.94 6.40 -2.02
N VAL A 91 4.16 5.12 -2.29
CA VAL A 91 3.12 4.09 -2.29
C VAL A 91 2.47 3.92 -0.91
N GLN A 92 3.25 3.98 0.16
CA GLN A 92 2.71 3.94 1.53
C GLN A 92 1.83 5.16 1.84
N ALA A 93 2.24 6.36 1.41
CA ALA A 93 1.41 7.56 1.54
C ALA A 93 0.12 7.45 0.69
N LEU A 94 0.21 6.91 -0.54
CA LEU A 94 -0.94 6.69 -1.43
C LEU A 94 -1.96 5.73 -0.86
N SER A 95 -1.51 4.61 -0.29
CA SER A 95 -2.40 3.67 0.38
C SER A 95 -3.14 4.31 1.57
N ARG A 96 -2.44 5.10 2.41
CA ARG A 96 -3.04 5.77 3.57
C ARG A 96 -4.03 6.86 3.18
N SER A 97 -3.72 7.72 2.21
CA SER A 97 -4.65 8.74 1.69
C SER A 97 -5.94 8.13 1.16
N TYR A 98 -5.79 7.09 0.34
CA TYR A 98 -6.93 6.42 -0.29
C TYR A 98 -7.81 5.77 0.77
N PHE A 99 -7.19 5.06 1.72
CA PHE A 99 -7.90 4.44 2.84
C PHE A 99 -8.63 5.47 3.71
N ALA A 100 -8.00 6.61 4.02
CA ALA A 100 -8.62 7.69 4.79
C ALA A 100 -9.91 8.24 4.15
N LYS A 101 -10.01 8.22 2.82
CA LYS A 101 -11.18 8.72 2.10
C LYS A 101 -12.34 7.74 2.00
N ILE A 102 -12.08 6.43 2.07
CA ILE A 102 -13.13 5.40 1.91
C ILE A 102 -13.74 4.97 3.24
N ILE A 103 -13.07 5.22 4.38
CA ILE A 103 -13.55 4.80 5.69
C ILE A 103 -14.58 5.79 6.27
N PRO A 104 -15.60 5.31 7.00
CA PRO A 104 -16.56 6.17 7.67
C PRO A 104 -15.89 6.99 8.79
N ALA A 105 -16.15 8.30 8.81
CA ALA A 105 -15.51 9.24 9.73
C ALA A 105 -15.75 8.90 11.22
N GLU A 106 -16.90 8.33 11.55
CA GLU A 106 -17.29 7.97 12.93
C GLU A 106 -16.50 6.78 13.48
N GLN A 107 -15.95 5.91 12.62
CA GLN A 107 -15.17 4.73 13.02
C GLN A 107 -13.73 4.76 12.51
N ALA A 108 -13.25 5.91 12.02
CA ALA A 108 -11.94 6.03 11.40
C ALA A 108 -10.80 5.47 12.28
N GLY A 109 -10.89 5.67 13.62
CA GLY A 109 -9.91 5.13 14.57
C GLY A 109 -9.82 3.60 14.58
N GLU A 110 -10.94 2.88 14.44
CA GLU A 110 -10.97 1.41 14.41
C GLU A 110 -10.38 0.88 13.10
N TYR A 111 -10.75 1.49 11.96
CA TYR A 111 -10.24 1.11 10.66
C TYR A 111 -8.73 1.39 10.51
N PHE A 112 -8.26 2.56 10.97
CA PHE A 112 -6.82 2.86 11.01
C PHE A 112 -6.07 1.95 11.99
N GLY A 113 -6.68 1.60 13.13
CA GLY A 113 -6.12 0.62 14.06
C GLY A 113 -5.93 -0.75 13.43
N LEU A 114 -6.94 -1.26 12.73
CA LEU A 114 -6.86 -2.53 12.00
C LEU A 114 -5.81 -2.50 10.89
N MET A 115 -5.75 -1.41 10.12
CA MET A 115 -4.73 -1.20 9.08
C MET A 115 -3.31 -1.26 9.64
N ASP A 116 -3.06 -0.56 10.75
CA ASP A 116 -1.74 -0.53 11.39
C ASP A 116 -1.36 -1.89 12.00
N ILE A 117 -2.30 -2.63 12.60
CA ILE A 117 -2.07 -3.98 13.12
C ILE A 117 -1.74 -4.94 11.98
N CYS A 118 -2.52 -4.94 10.90
CA CYS A 118 -2.26 -5.78 9.72
C CYS A 118 -0.92 -5.43 9.06
N GLY A 119 -0.60 -4.15 8.93
CA GLY A 119 0.66 -3.68 8.34
C GLY A 119 1.88 -4.09 9.15
N LYS A 120 1.86 -3.85 10.47
CA LYS A 120 2.96 -4.26 11.38
C LYS A 120 3.04 -5.77 11.52
N GLY A 121 1.90 -6.47 11.52
CA GLY A 121 1.83 -7.93 11.53
C GLY A 121 2.45 -8.54 10.27
N ALA A 122 2.15 -7.98 9.09
CA ALA A 122 2.75 -8.40 7.83
C ALA A 122 4.27 -8.16 7.81
N ALA A 123 4.74 -7.02 8.31
CA ALA A 123 6.17 -6.73 8.44
C ALA A 123 6.87 -7.76 9.35
N PHE A 124 6.28 -8.07 10.50
CA PHE A 124 6.78 -9.09 11.41
C PHE A 124 6.87 -10.46 10.74
N LEU A 125 5.77 -10.95 10.16
CA LEU A 125 5.72 -12.26 9.49
C LEU A 125 6.70 -12.36 8.32
N GLY A 126 6.80 -11.31 7.49
CA GLY A 126 7.72 -11.27 6.37
C GLY A 126 9.18 -11.39 6.82
N THR A 127 9.60 -10.60 7.80
CA THR A 127 10.96 -10.66 8.35
C THR A 127 11.23 -12.00 9.03
N THR A 128 10.25 -12.55 9.79
CA THR A 128 10.40 -13.85 10.44
C THR A 128 10.63 -14.97 9.43
N VAL A 129 9.83 -15.06 8.36
CA VAL A 129 9.99 -16.12 7.36
C VAL A 129 11.33 -16.00 6.63
N VAL A 130 11.69 -14.80 6.19
CA VAL A 130 12.99 -14.56 5.52
C VAL A 130 14.15 -14.94 6.44
N CYS A 131 14.09 -14.56 7.72
CA CYS A 131 15.12 -14.86 8.70
C CYS A 131 15.25 -16.36 8.95
N VAL A 132 14.14 -17.06 9.20
CA VAL A 132 14.12 -18.52 9.44
C VAL A 132 14.66 -19.27 8.23
N VAL A 133 14.19 -18.95 7.02
CA VAL A 133 14.62 -19.64 5.80
C VAL A 133 16.09 -19.36 5.51
N THR A 134 16.57 -18.13 5.70
CA THR A 134 17.98 -17.79 5.51
C THR A 134 18.88 -18.56 6.47
N GLN A 135 18.50 -18.64 7.75
CA GLN A 135 19.26 -19.38 8.76
C GLN A 135 19.29 -20.89 8.47
N LEU A 136 18.19 -21.48 8.00
CA LEU A 136 18.13 -22.91 7.69
C LEU A 136 18.85 -23.26 6.38
N THR A 137 18.75 -22.41 5.35
CA THR A 137 19.32 -22.70 4.02
C THR A 137 20.77 -22.26 3.85
N GLY A 138 21.28 -21.41 4.76
CA GLY A 138 22.61 -20.81 4.68
C GLY A 138 22.80 -19.87 3.48
N SER A 139 21.72 -19.51 2.77
CA SER A 139 21.78 -18.73 1.53
C SER A 139 20.77 -17.59 1.57
N MET A 140 21.28 -16.35 1.61
CA MET A 140 20.48 -15.12 1.63
C MET A 140 19.51 -15.04 0.43
N SER A 141 19.93 -15.54 -0.74
CA SER A 141 19.11 -15.52 -1.96
C SER A 141 17.84 -16.36 -1.82
N ARG A 142 17.91 -17.54 -1.19
CA ARG A 142 16.74 -18.40 -0.97
C ARG A 142 15.76 -17.81 0.05
N GLY A 143 16.27 -17.12 1.07
CA GLY A 143 15.45 -16.36 2.00
C GLY A 143 14.69 -15.22 1.33
N VAL A 144 15.35 -14.43 0.48
CA VAL A 144 14.72 -13.35 -0.28
C VAL A 144 13.72 -13.88 -1.32
N ALA A 145 14.00 -15.02 -1.96
CA ALA A 145 13.09 -15.65 -2.92
C ALA A 145 11.72 -16.03 -2.34
N MET A 146 11.63 -16.26 -1.02
CA MET A 146 10.35 -16.52 -0.34
C MET A 146 9.40 -15.32 -0.35
N ILE A 147 9.92 -14.10 -0.48
CA ILE A 147 9.11 -12.88 -0.63
C ILE A 147 8.25 -12.98 -1.90
N SER A 148 8.76 -13.60 -2.97
CA SER A 148 8.00 -13.84 -4.20
C SER A 148 6.78 -14.75 -3.97
N LEU A 149 6.87 -15.72 -3.05
CA LEU A 149 5.75 -16.59 -2.69
C LEU A 149 4.67 -15.82 -1.91
N PHE A 150 5.08 -14.93 -1.00
CA PHE A 150 4.14 -14.01 -0.33
C PHE A 150 3.46 -13.05 -1.31
N PHE A 151 4.19 -12.55 -2.31
CA PHE A 151 3.62 -11.75 -3.39
C PHE A 151 2.56 -12.53 -4.18
N MET A 152 2.80 -13.80 -4.50
CA MET A 152 1.81 -14.65 -5.17
C MET A 152 0.53 -14.81 -4.33
N VAL A 153 0.67 -15.09 -3.04
CA VAL A 153 -0.48 -15.19 -2.13
C VAL A 153 -1.22 -13.85 -2.06
N GLY A 154 -0.48 -12.74 -1.97
CA GLY A 154 -1.05 -11.39 -1.99
C GLY A 154 -1.86 -11.10 -3.26
N ILE A 155 -1.36 -11.49 -4.43
CA ILE A 155 -2.08 -11.33 -5.71
C ILE A 155 -3.38 -12.14 -5.73
N VAL A 156 -3.38 -13.37 -5.19
CA VAL A 156 -4.60 -14.19 -5.09
C VAL A 156 -5.64 -13.51 -4.21
N PHE A 157 -5.23 -13.04 -3.03
CA PHE A 157 -6.13 -12.30 -2.12
C PHE A 157 -6.65 -11.00 -2.75
N PHE A 158 -5.81 -10.27 -3.46
CA PHE A 158 -6.21 -9.04 -4.16
C PHE A 158 -7.26 -9.30 -5.23
N ASN A 159 -7.06 -10.32 -6.06
CA ASN A 159 -8.04 -10.71 -7.09
C ASN A 159 -9.36 -11.17 -6.47
N MET A 160 -9.32 -11.90 -5.35
CA MET A 160 -10.51 -12.32 -4.62
C MET A 160 -11.27 -11.12 -4.05
N ALA A 161 -10.57 -10.14 -3.47
CA ALA A 161 -11.16 -8.91 -2.95
C ALA A 161 -11.79 -8.05 -4.07
N MET A 162 -11.11 -7.92 -5.20
CA MET A 162 -11.64 -7.22 -6.38
C MET A 162 -12.92 -7.88 -6.92
N LYS A 163 -12.97 -9.22 -6.93
CA LYS A 163 -14.15 -9.96 -7.35
C LYS A 163 -15.34 -9.72 -6.43
N ALA A 164 -15.15 -9.79 -5.12
CA ALA A 164 -16.20 -9.53 -4.13
C ALA A 164 -16.74 -8.09 -4.23
N GLY A 165 -15.87 -7.10 -4.45
CA GLY A 165 -16.28 -5.70 -4.62
C GLY A 165 -17.13 -5.46 -5.88
N ASN A 166 -16.82 -6.14 -6.98
CA ASN A 166 -17.63 -6.05 -8.21
C ASN A 166 -19.00 -6.71 -8.07
N GLU A 167 -19.10 -7.80 -7.30
CA GLU A 167 -20.37 -8.48 -7.02
C GLU A 167 -21.30 -7.61 -6.16
N ASP A 168 -20.76 -6.97 -5.12
CA ASP A 168 -21.50 -6.10 -4.19
C ASP A 168 -21.94 -4.78 -4.86
N ALA A 169 -21.10 -4.22 -5.75
CA ALA A 169 -21.46 -3.06 -6.57
C ALA A 169 -22.56 -3.39 -7.60
N GLY A 170 -22.50 -4.59 -8.20
CA GLY A 170 -23.52 -5.09 -9.12
C GLY A 170 -24.88 -5.28 -8.45
N GLN A 171 -24.90 -5.76 -7.20
CA GLN A 171 -26.13 -5.90 -6.41
C GLN A 171 -26.75 -4.55 -6.04
N LYS A 172 -25.95 -3.59 -5.58
CA LYS A 172 -26.46 -2.22 -5.29
C LYS A 172 -26.99 -1.51 -6.53
N GLN A 173 -26.36 -1.68 -7.69
CA GLN A 173 -26.89 -1.13 -8.95
C GLN A 173 -28.16 -1.83 -9.41
N ALA A 174 -28.28 -3.15 -9.21
CA ALA A 174 -29.50 -3.90 -9.51
C ALA A 174 -30.66 -3.48 -8.60
N GLU A 175 -30.43 -3.34 -7.29
CA GLU A 175 -31.42 -2.85 -6.32
C GLU A 175 -31.86 -1.40 -6.62
N MET A 176 -30.92 -0.53 -7.01
CA MET A 176 -31.24 0.86 -7.36
C MET A 176 -32.04 0.94 -8.67
N SER A 177 -31.75 0.05 -9.63
CA SER A 177 -32.48 -0.06 -10.90
C SER A 177 -33.88 -0.67 -10.73
N GLU A 178 -34.04 -1.63 -9.81
CA GLU A 178 -35.32 -2.25 -9.45
C GLU A 178 -36.24 -1.25 -8.70
N ASN A 179 -35.66 -0.42 -7.82
CA ASN A 179 -36.39 0.61 -7.08
C ASN A 179 -36.78 1.82 -7.96
N GLU A 180 -36.03 2.09 -9.03
CA GLU A 180 -36.39 3.11 -10.03
C GLU A 180 -37.52 2.62 -10.97
N ASN A 181 -37.53 1.33 -11.31
CA ASN A 181 -38.56 0.70 -12.15
C ASN A 181 -39.94 0.64 -11.46
N TYR A 182 -39.99 0.60 -10.13
CA TYR A 182 -41.25 0.62 -9.37
C TYR A 182 -41.93 1.99 -9.31
N LYS A 183 -41.35 3.05 -9.89
CA LYS A 183 -41.83 4.44 -9.71
C LYS A 183 -42.91 4.91 -10.69
N TYR A 184 -43.22 4.17 -11.77
CA TYR A 184 -44.39 4.46 -12.62
C TYR A 184 -45.00 3.22 -13.28
N PRO A 185 -46.09 2.65 -12.74
CA PRO A 185 -46.93 1.74 -13.50
C PRO A 185 -48.03 2.58 -14.17
N ILE A 186 -47.75 3.17 -15.33
CA ILE A 186 -48.82 3.61 -16.23
C ILE A 186 -48.45 3.19 -17.65
N ASP A 187 -49.03 2.06 -18.07
CA ASP A 187 -49.35 1.81 -19.47
C ASP A 187 -50.36 2.89 -19.91
N ILE A 188 -49.93 3.84 -20.73
CA ILE A 188 -50.87 4.66 -21.52
C ILE A 188 -50.91 4.04 -22.92
N VAL A 189 -52.04 3.38 -23.18
CA VAL A 189 -52.53 2.96 -24.51
C VAL A 189 -52.66 4.17 -25.43
#